data_AF-A0A6G4WBE4-F1
#
_entry.id   AF-A0A6G4WBE4-F1
#
_cell.length_a   1.000
_cell.length_b   1.000
_cell.length_c   1.000
_cell.angle_alpha   90.00
_cell.angle_beta   90.00
_cell.angle_gamma   90.00
#
_symmetry.space_group_name_H-M   'P 1'
#
loop_
_entity.id
_entity.type
_entity.pdbx_description
1 polymer ?
#
loop_
_entity_poly.entity_id
_entity_poly.type
_entity_poly.pdbx_seq_one_letter_code
_entity_poly.pdbx_strand_id
1 'polypeptide(L)' 'MAEAMIVPFHEAVKAAIWREFELAKARFGNDWQLLCIEENWGDTLDDRHTLRMLRSLNRNGSCYSRMFCRRD' A
#
# COMPACT_ATOMS: atom_id res chain seq x y z
N MET A 1 -24.92 -17.70 16.87
CA MET A 1 -25.30 -16.46 16.19
C MET A 1 -24.04 -15.62 16.11
N ALA A 2 -23.39 -15.54 14.95
CA ALA A 2 -22.18 -14.73 14.81
C ALA A 2 -22.62 -13.27 14.65
N GLU A 3 -22.36 -12.43 15.66
CA GLU A 3 -22.54 -10.99 15.54
C GLU A 3 -21.66 -10.49 14.39
N ALA A 4 -22.27 -9.81 13.42
CA ALA A 4 -21.54 -9.14 12.37
C ALA A 4 -20.71 -8.02 13.03
N MET A 5 -19.44 -8.29 13.30
CA MET A 5 -18.48 -7.32 13.80
C MET A 5 -18.33 -6.23 12.74
N ILE A 6 -19.03 -5.11 12.94
CA ILE A 6 -18.92 -3.93 12.08
C ILE A 6 -17.53 -3.34 12.32
N VAL A 7 -16.59 -3.71 11.46
CA VAL A 7 -15.25 -3.12 11.47
C VAL A 7 -15.38 -1.68 10.98
N PRO A 8 -14.96 -0.67 11.77
CA PRO A 8 -14.94 0.71 11.32
C PRO A 8 -14.13 0.83 10.03
N PHE A 9 -14.58 1.66 9.08
CA PHE A 9 -13.94 1.80 7.76
C PHE A 9 -12.43 2.05 7.86
N HIS A 10 -12.00 2.85 8.82
CA HIS A 10 -10.58 3.15 9.06
C HIS A 10 -9.77 1.91 9.47
N GLU A 11 -10.31 1.06 10.35
CA GLU A 11 -9.65 -0.18 10.77
C GLU A 11 -9.53 -1.19 9.60
N ALA A 12 -10.55 -1.25 8.74
CA ALA A 12 -10.51 -2.06 7.53
C ALA A 12 -9.42 -1.58 6.55
N VAL A 13 -9.22 -0.26 6.42
CA VAL A 13 -8.18 0.31 5.56
C VAL A 13 -6.79 0.02 6.13
N LYS A 14 -6.59 0.19 7.44
CA LYS A 14 -5.32 -0.18 8.09
C LYS A 14 -4.98 -1.66 7.93
N ALA A 15 -5.95 -2.54 8.14
CA ALA A 15 -5.75 -3.98 7.91
C ALA A 15 -5.36 -4.28 6.46
N ALA A 16 -5.95 -3.58 5.48
CA ALA A 16 -5.58 -3.71 4.09
C ALA A 16 -4.15 -3.21 3.81
N ILE A 17 -3.73 -2.10 4.42
CA ILE A 17 -2.37 -1.57 4.32
C ILE A 17 -1.36 -2.59 4.84
N TRP A 18 -1.57 -3.13 6.04
CA TRP A 18 -0.72 -4.17 6.63
C TRP A 18 -0.58 -5.39 5.72
N ARG A 19 -1.70 -5.88 5.18
CA ARG A 19 -1.70 -7.00 4.24
C ARG A 19 -0.86 -6.71 3.00
N GLU A 20 -0.97 -5.52 2.41
CA GLU A 20 -0.20 -5.16 1.22
C GLU A 20 1.29 -4.95 1.53
N PHE A 21 1.63 -4.47 2.73
CA PHE A 21 3.02 -4.43 3.21
C PHE A 21 3.63 -5.82 3.30
N GLU A 22 2.95 -6.78 3.93
CA GLU A 22 3.46 -8.15 4.05
C GLU A 22 3.68 -8.79 2.66
N LEU A 23 2.75 -8.57 1.73
CA LEU A 23 2.91 -9.03 0.35
C LEU A 23 4.10 -8.37 -0.35
N ALA A 24 4.32 -7.07 -0.14
CA ALA A 24 5.43 -6.35 -0.72
C ALA A 24 6.77 -6.78 -0.09
N LYS A 25 6.84 -6.94 1.23
CA LYS A 25 8.01 -7.42 1.97
C LYS A 25 8.42 -8.81 1.50
N ALA A 26 7.45 -9.72 1.34
CA ALA A 26 7.71 -11.07 0.83
C ALA A 26 8.26 -11.10 -0.61
N ARG A 27 7.90 -10.11 -1.43
CA ARG A 27 8.30 -10.07 -2.86
C ARG A 27 9.56 -9.26 -3.13
N PHE A 28 9.74 -8.17 -2.41
CA PHE A 28 10.76 -7.16 -2.72
C PHE A 28 11.80 -7.01 -1.61
N GLY A 29 11.59 -7.63 -0.43
CA GLY A 29 12.53 -7.54 0.70
C GLY A 29 12.73 -6.10 1.14
N ASN A 30 13.99 -5.64 1.11
CA ASN A 30 14.40 -4.28 1.51
C ASN A 30 14.39 -3.29 0.34
N ASP A 31 13.39 -3.38 -0.56
CA ASP A 31 13.27 -2.43 -1.67
C ASP A 31 13.10 -1.00 -1.17
N TRP A 32 13.80 -0.07 -1.83
CA TRP A 32 13.82 1.34 -1.40
C TRP A 32 12.44 2.00 -1.50
N GLN A 33 11.60 1.63 -2.47
CA GLN A 33 10.25 2.20 -2.60
C GLN A 33 9.38 1.74 -1.43
N LEU A 34 9.53 0.48 -1.01
CA LEU A 34 8.82 -0.06 0.13
C LEU A 34 9.21 0.65 1.42
N LEU A 35 10.51 0.86 1.65
CA LEU A 35 11.02 1.62 2.80
C LEU A 35 10.50 3.07 2.79
N CYS A 36 10.49 3.73 1.64
CA CYS A 36 9.93 5.08 1.53
C CYS A 36 8.43 5.11 1.88
N ILE A 37 7.65 4.12 1.46
CA ILE A 37 6.22 4.06 1.79
C ILE A 37 6.02 3.81 3.29
N GLU A 38 6.83 2.93 3.90
CA GLU A 38 6.77 2.61 5.33
C GLU A 38 7.08 3.83 6.22
N GLU A 39 8.17 4.54 5.93
CA GLU A 39 8.62 5.71 6.71
C GLU A 39 7.68 6.93 6.59
N ASN A 40 6.91 7.03 5.50
CA ASN A 40 6.03 8.18 5.25
C ASN A 40 4.56 7.93 5.59
N TRP A 41 4.18 6.71 5.95
CA TRP A 41 2.79 6.39 6.31
C TRP A 41 2.40 7.03 7.64
N GLY A 42 1.35 7.85 7.61
CA GLY A 42 0.86 8.56 8.80
C GLY A 42 1.57 9.89 9.07
N ASP A 43 2.66 10.19 8.35
CA ASP A 43 3.31 11.50 8.33
C ASP A 43 2.87 12.30 7.09
N THR A 44 3.45 11.99 5.93
CA THR A 44 3.15 12.68 4.66
C THR A 44 2.16 11.93 3.77
N LEU A 45 1.97 10.62 3.99
CA LEU A 45 1.03 9.78 3.25
C LEU A 45 -0.17 9.38 4.11
N ASP A 46 -1.36 9.74 3.64
CA ASP A 46 -2.61 9.24 4.20
C ASP A 46 -2.87 7.77 3.84
N ASP A 47 -3.72 7.10 4.62
CA ASP A 47 -4.05 5.69 4.47
C ASP A 47 -4.51 5.30 3.05
N ARG A 48 -5.30 6.15 2.38
CA ARG A 48 -5.78 5.86 1.02
C ARG A 48 -4.64 5.98 0.01
N HIS A 49 -3.73 6.93 0.21
CA HIS A 49 -2.55 7.12 -0.63
C HIS A 49 -1.57 5.96 -0.46
N THR A 50 -1.24 5.61 0.80
CA THR A 50 -0.38 4.46 1.15
C THR A 50 -0.91 3.17 0.52
N LEU A 51 -2.20 2.87 0.70
CA LEU A 51 -2.81 1.66 0.14
C LEU A 51 -2.74 1.63 -1.39
N ARG A 52 -2.88 2.78 -2.06
CA ARG A 52 -2.77 2.87 -3.51
C ARG A 52 -1.33 2.61 -3.98
N MET A 53 -0.35 3.17 -3.29
CA MET A 53 1.08 2.99 -3.63
C MET A 53 1.51 1.54 -3.44
N LEU A 54 1.14 0.90 -2.32
CA LEU A 54 1.45 -0.52 -2.07
C LEU A 54 0.81 -1.43 -3.11
N ARG A 55 -0.46 -1.21 -3.46
CA ARG A 55 -1.12 -1.98 -4.53
C ARG A 55 -0.45 -1.79 -5.88
N SER A 56 0.00 -0.57 -6.18
CA SER A 56 0.73 -0.26 -7.42
C SER A 56 2.09 -0.98 -7.45
N LEU A 57 2.84 -0.94 -6.34
CA LEU A 57 4.10 -1.66 -6.17
C LEU A 57 3.90 -3.17 -6.32
N ASN A 58 2.95 -3.75 -5.60
CA ASN A 58 2.62 -5.17 -5.70
C ASN A 58 2.17 -5.56 -7.12
N ARG A 59 1.37 -4.75 -7.80
CA ARG A 59 0.88 -5.10 -9.14
C ARG A 59 1.97 -4.96 -10.21
N ASN A 60 2.73 -3.88 -10.17
CA ASN A 60 3.55 -3.43 -11.31
C ASN A 60 5.06 -3.50 -11.04
N GLY A 61 5.48 -3.85 -9.82
CA GLY A 61 6.89 -3.78 -9.40
C GLY A 61 7.38 -2.36 -9.13
N SER A 62 6.52 -1.35 -9.27
CA SER A 62 6.82 0.02 -8.83
C SER A 62 5.56 0.79 -8.50
N CYS A 63 5.61 1.59 -7.43
CA CYS A 63 4.54 2.52 -7.08
C CYS A 63 4.39 3.68 -8.09
N TYR A 64 5.41 3.94 -8.92
CA TYR A 64 5.46 5.00 -9.93
C TYR A 64 5.04 4.58 -11.34
N SER A 65 4.51 3.37 -11.50
CA SER A 65 4.15 2.74 -12.78
C SER A 65 3.11 3.47 -13.64
N ARG A 66 2.58 4.62 -13.21
CA ARG A 66 1.84 5.55 -14.10
C ARG A 66 2.76 6.44 -14.95
N MET A 67 4.08 6.44 -14.73
CA MET A 67 5.05 7.14 -15.57
C MET A 67 5.39 6.35 -16.84
N PHE A 68 4.39 5.98 -17.64
CA PHE A 68 4.66 5.69 -19.05
C PHE A 68 4.85 7.04 -19.74
N CYS A 69 6.04 7.28 -20.29
CA CYS A 69 6.27 8.40 -21.19
C CYS A 69 5.18 8.36 -22.27
N ARG A 70 4.36 9.42 -22.38
CA ARG A 70 3.63 9.65 -23.62
C ARG A 70 4.71 9.84 -24.69
N ARG A 71 4.82 8.87 -25.60
CA ARG A 71 5.45 9.12 -26.90
C ARG A 71 4.45 9.98 -27.65
N ASP A 72 4.73 11.28 -27.70
CA ASP A 72 4.17 12.18 -28.70
C ASP A 72 4.71 11.80 -30.08
#